data_AF-A0A3E0I7B3-F1
#
_entry.id   AF-A0A3E0I7B3-F1
#
_cell.length_a   1.000
_cell.length_b   1.000
_cell.length_c   1.000
_cell.angle_alpha   90.00
_cell.angle_beta   90.00
_cell.angle_gamma   90.00
#
_symmetry.space_group_name_H-M   'P 1'
#
loop_
_entity.id
_entity.type
_entity.pdbx_description
1 polymer ?
#
loop_
_entity_poly.entity_id
_entity_poly.type
_entity_poly.pdbx_seq_one_letter_code
_entity_poly.pdbx_strand_id
1 'polypeptide(L)'
;MSEENFPAETFSKLEERIKELETEIGIIENKLFPFEQSLRNVISDLLIEERELTILYKQQKKAKKEKRLAQKRKGKNYKEVTDVVYISKETATQEKVNQKEKKRLYKEAMLYVHPDKFSMQENEQLKATETTTKLIEIYQKGSLEELEAFHAHIFSGNTTISFNKDISLIEQTTKSTTYLIKEVERLEKVLNDLLGSYTYKVLATYKNPMSFVEELKAYYDDRIFKLRKRTRTKK
;
A
#
# COMPACT_ATOMS: atom_id res chain seq x y z
N MET A 1 -11.15 46.56 -13.75
CA MET A 1 -12.07 45.42 -13.92
C MET A 1 -11.31 44.35 -14.67
N SER A 2 -10.63 43.49 -13.93
CA SER A 2 -9.84 42.38 -14.48
C SER A 2 -10.29 41.16 -13.69
N GLU A 3 -11.03 40.29 -14.37
CA GLU A 3 -11.64 39.09 -13.79
C GLU A 3 -10.53 38.15 -13.28
N GLU A 4 -10.62 37.79 -12.00
CA GLU A 4 -9.74 36.82 -11.35
C GLU A 4 -10.03 35.41 -11.87
N ASN A 5 -9.32 35.02 -12.93
CA ASN A 5 -9.34 33.67 -13.48
C ASN A 5 -8.34 32.73 -12.75
N PHE A 6 -8.41 32.67 -11.41
CA PHE A 6 -7.36 32.07 -10.57
C PHE A 6 -7.56 30.62 -10.02
N PRO A 7 -8.73 29.96 -10.07
CA PRO A 7 -8.86 28.57 -9.63
C PRO A 7 -8.79 27.50 -10.75
N ALA A 8 -9.09 27.84 -12.00
CA ALA A 8 -9.09 26.86 -13.10
C ALA A 8 -7.67 26.53 -13.60
N GLU A 9 -6.78 27.52 -13.62
CA GLU A 9 -5.41 27.35 -14.11
C GLU A 9 -4.55 26.49 -13.17
N THR A 10 -4.86 26.48 -11.87
CA THR A 10 -4.16 25.65 -10.87
C THR A 10 -4.65 24.20 -10.90
N PHE A 11 -5.94 23.97 -11.14
CA PHE A 11 -6.52 22.64 -11.26
C PHE A 11 -5.99 21.88 -12.49
N SER A 12 -5.98 22.51 -13.67
CA SER A 12 -5.46 21.90 -14.89
C SER A 12 -3.98 21.53 -14.76
N LYS A 13 -3.18 22.35 -14.07
CA LYS A 13 -1.76 22.07 -13.80
C LYS A 13 -1.57 20.87 -12.87
N LEU A 14 -2.45 20.69 -11.88
CA LEU A 14 -2.38 19.53 -10.97
C LEU A 14 -2.72 18.22 -11.68
N GLU A 15 -3.73 18.21 -12.56
CA GLU A 15 -4.06 17.01 -13.35
C GLU A 15 -2.95 16.65 -14.34
N GLU A 16 -2.33 17.64 -14.97
CA GLU A 16 -1.17 17.45 -15.84
C GLU A 16 0.00 16.86 -15.04
N ARG A 17 0.27 17.40 -13.84
CA ARG A 17 1.31 16.89 -12.95
C ARG A 17 1.08 15.44 -12.52
N ILE A 18 -0.17 15.07 -12.23
CA ILE A 18 -0.54 13.67 -11.90
C ILE A 18 -0.19 12.75 -13.07
N LYS A 19 -0.57 13.11 -14.30
CA LYS A 19 -0.26 12.31 -15.50
C LYS A 19 1.24 12.18 -15.72
N GLU A 20 2.00 13.25 -15.57
CA GLU A 20 3.46 13.21 -15.65
C GLU A 20 4.04 12.21 -14.64
N LEU A 21 3.65 12.31 -13.36
CA LEU A 21 4.13 11.42 -12.31
C LEU A 21 3.76 9.96 -12.57
N GLU A 22 2.52 9.68 -13.02
CA GLU A 22 2.09 8.33 -13.38
C GLU A 22 2.94 7.75 -14.53
N THR A 23 3.24 8.56 -15.56
CA THR A 23 4.09 8.11 -16.66
C THR A 23 5.54 7.86 -16.22
N GLU A 24 6.09 8.72 -15.36
CA GLU A 24 7.45 8.56 -14.83
C GLU A 24 7.57 7.30 -13.97
N ILE A 25 6.61 7.09 -13.06
CA ILE A 25 6.49 5.87 -12.25
C ILE A 25 6.41 4.64 -13.16
N GLY A 26 5.53 4.66 -14.16
CA GLY A 26 5.37 3.55 -15.09
C GLY A 26 6.64 3.22 -15.87
N ILE A 27 7.41 4.23 -16.29
CA ILE A 27 8.70 4.02 -16.98
C ILE A 27 9.72 3.36 -16.05
N ILE A 28 9.79 3.79 -14.79
CA ILE A 28 10.71 3.22 -13.80
C ILE A 28 10.32 1.79 -13.47
N GLU A 29 9.05 1.53 -13.18
CA GLU A 29 8.52 0.21 -12.85
C GLU A 29 8.75 -0.80 -13.97
N ASN A 30 8.52 -0.40 -15.23
CA ASN A 30 8.75 -1.26 -16.39
C ASN A 30 10.23 -1.69 -16.53
N LYS A 31 11.18 -0.88 -16.05
CA LYS A 31 12.61 -1.24 -16.03
C LYS A 31 12.96 -2.05 -14.78
N LEU A 32 12.40 -1.70 -13.63
CA LEU A 32 12.72 -2.28 -12.34
C LEU A 32 12.15 -3.70 -12.19
N PHE A 33 10.90 -3.92 -12.62
CA PHE A 33 10.21 -5.18 -12.43
C PHE A 33 10.92 -6.37 -13.10
N PRO A 34 11.32 -6.33 -14.39
CA PRO A 34 12.08 -7.42 -15.00
C PRO A 34 13.44 -7.67 -14.34
N PHE A 35 14.10 -6.60 -13.89
CA PHE A 35 15.38 -6.70 -13.18
C PHE A 35 15.20 -7.41 -11.83
N GLU A 36 14.24 -6.97 -11.01
CA GLU A 36 13.94 -7.61 -9.73
C GLU A 36 13.47 -9.06 -9.88
N GLN A 37 12.68 -9.36 -10.92
CA GLN A 37 12.27 -10.72 -11.21
C GLN A 37 13.48 -11.60 -11.56
N SER A 38 14.41 -11.07 -12.35
CA SER A 38 15.66 -11.76 -12.68
C SER A 38 16.50 -12.02 -11.43
N LEU A 39 16.64 -11.03 -10.54
CA LEU A 39 17.32 -11.19 -9.25
C LEU A 39 16.65 -12.29 -8.42
N ARG A 40 15.33 -12.21 -8.22
CA ARG A 40 14.55 -13.19 -7.44
C ARG A 40 14.71 -14.60 -7.98
N ASN A 41 14.65 -14.80 -9.30
CA ASN A 41 14.82 -16.10 -9.91
C ASN A 41 16.19 -16.70 -9.57
N VAL A 42 17.27 -15.89 -9.59
CA VAL A 42 18.62 -16.37 -9.32
C VAL A 42 18.87 -16.69 -7.85
N ILE A 43 18.26 -15.93 -6.92
CA ILE A 43 18.45 -16.14 -5.48
C ILE A 43 17.35 -16.97 -4.81
N SER A 44 16.36 -17.44 -5.58
CA SER A 44 15.16 -18.12 -5.04
C SER A 44 15.53 -19.29 -4.13
N ASP A 45 16.43 -20.16 -4.57
CA ASP A 45 16.83 -21.34 -3.80
C ASP A 45 17.51 -20.95 -2.48
N LEU A 46 18.34 -19.90 -2.50
CA LEU A 46 19.00 -19.37 -1.31
C LEU A 46 17.98 -18.77 -0.33
N LEU A 47 16.95 -18.07 -0.83
CA LEU A 47 15.86 -17.53 0.00
C LEU A 47 15.03 -18.64 0.65
N ILE A 48 14.71 -19.69 -0.11
CA ILE A 48 13.97 -20.85 0.39
C ILE A 48 14.78 -21.51 1.51
N GLU A 49 16.06 -21.79 1.26
CA GLU A 49 16.92 -22.43 2.24
C GLU A 49 17.08 -21.58 3.53
N GLU A 50 17.32 -20.28 3.40
CA GLU A 50 17.44 -19.37 4.55
C GLU A 50 16.19 -19.43 5.43
N ARG A 51 15.02 -19.45 4.79
CA ARG A 51 13.73 -19.51 5.47
C ARG A 51 13.52 -20.83 6.17
N GLU A 52 13.82 -21.95 5.50
CA GLU A 52 13.73 -23.29 6.09
C GLU A 52 14.64 -23.43 7.32
N LEU A 53 15.90 -23.00 7.22
CA LEU A 53 16.84 -23.03 8.34
C LEU A 53 16.41 -22.12 9.49
N THR A 54 15.83 -20.97 9.19
CA THR A 54 15.27 -20.06 10.20
C THR A 54 14.11 -20.68 10.95
N ILE A 55 13.20 -21.36 10.23
CA ILE A 55 12.08 -22.09 10.82
C ILE A 55 12.63 -23.21 11.72
N LEU A 56 13.56 -24.02 11.20
CA LEU A 56 14.19 -25.11 11.94
C LEU A 56 14.87 -24.59 13.23
N TYR A 57 15.62 -23.50 13.15
CA TYR A 57 16.27 -22.89 14.30
C TYR A 57 15.26 -22.46 15.38
N LYS A 58 14.15 -21.82 14.98
CA LYS A 58 13.07 -21.42 15.89
C LYS A 58 12.43 -22.65 16.55
N GLN A 59 12.16 -23.71 15.78
CA GLN A 59 11.62 -24.97 16.30
C GLN A 59 12.56 -25.62 17.33
N GLN A 60 13.86 -25.69 17.04
CA GLN A 60 14.86 -26.23 17.98
C GLN A 60 14.92 -25.42 19.29
N LYS A 61 14.85 -24.09 19.21
CA LYS A 61 14.82 -23.23 20.41
C LYS A 61 13.54 -23.43 21.22
N LYS A 62 12.39 -23.55 20.55
CA LYS A 62 11.09 -23.84 21.17
C LYS A 62 11.13 -25.18 21.90
N ALA A 63 11.55 -26.25 21.23
CA ALA A 63 11.70 -27.57 21.83
C ALA A 63 12.65 -27.59 23.04
N LYS A 64 13.78 -26.86 22.97
CA LYS A 64 14.69 -26.69 24.13
C LYS A 64 14.05 -25.92 25.29
N LYS A 65 13.19 -24.94 25.01
CA LYS A 65 12.45 -24.20 26.04
C LYS A 65 11.41 -25.10 26.70
N GLU A 66 10.68 -25.87 25.91
CA GLU A 66 9.68 -26.83 26.39
C GLU A 66 10.31 -27.93 27.26
N LYS A 67 11.43 -28.52 26.83
CA LYS A 67 12.19 -29.49 27.66
C LYS A 67 12.62 -28.90 29.00
N ARG A 68 13.14 -27.66 29.00
CA ARG A 68 13.51 -26.94 30.24
C ARG A 68 12.30 -26.64 31.11
N LEU A 69 11.15 -26.30 30.53
CA LEU A 69 9.91 -26.07 31.26
C LEU A 69 9.38 -27.36 31.90
N ALA A 70 9.37 -28.47 31.16
CA ALA A 70 8.98 -29.77 31.67
C ALA A 70 9.90 -30.24 32.81
N GLN A 71 11.21 -30.01 32.70
CA GLN A 71 12.15 -30.28 33.78
C GLN A 71 11.87 -29.42 35.01
N LYS A 72 11.60 -28.11 34.83
CA LYS A 72 11.23 -27.21 35.93
C LYS A 72 9.95 -27.67 36.61
N ARG A 73 8.91 -28.04 35.86
CA ARG A 73 7.63 -28.57 36.37
C ARG A 73 7.80 -29.78 37.30
N LYS A 74 8.81 -30.63 37.07
CA LYS A 74 9.15 -31.76 37.95
C LYS A 74 9.86 -31.35 39.25
N GLY A 75 10.39 -30.13 39.32
CA GLY A 75 11.10 -29.63 40.50
C GLY A 75 10.14 -29.17 41.59
N LYS A 76 10.48 -29.46 42.85
CA LYS A 76 9.66 -29.16 44.05
C LYS A 76 9.34 -27.68 44.25
N ASN A 77 10.08 -26.77 43.60
CA ASN A 77 9.94 -25.31 43.73
C ASN A 77 9.26 -24.64 42.53
N TYR A 78 8.67 -25.40 41.61
CA TYR A 78 8.00 -24.81 40.44
C TYR A 78 6.64 -24.22 40.82
N LYS A 79 6.45 -22.95 40.47
CA LYS A 79 5.16 -22.26 40.53
C LYS A 79 4.72 -21.95 39.11
N GLU A 80 3.50 -22.36 38.75
CA GLU A 80 2.93 -22.03 37.45
C GLU A 80 2.59 -20.54 37.40
N VAL A 81 2.98 -19.87 36.31
CA VAL A 81 2.61 -18.47 36.09
C VAL A 81 1.20 -18.50 35.52
N THR A 82 0.20 -18.18 36.33
CA THR A 82 -1.23 -18.31 35.99
C THR A 82 -1.72 -17.22 35.05
N ASP A 83 -1.08 -16.05 35.01
CA ASP A 83 -1.66 -14.89 34.32
C ASP A 83 -0.71 -14.28 33.29
N VAL A 84 -1.03 -14.51 32.01
CA VAL A 84 -0.59 -13.62 30.94
C VAL A 84 -1.53 -12.42 30.98
N VAL A 85 -1.05 -11.27 31.47
CA VAL A 85 -1.79 -10.01 31.42
C VAL A 85 -2.00 -9.64 29.95
N TYR A 86 -3.19 -9.90 29.44
CA TYR A 86 -3.58 -9.50 28.09
C TYR A 86 -3.86 -8.00 28.11
N ILE A 87 -2.90 -7.21 27.60
CA ILE A 87 -3.11 -5.79 27.34
C ILE A 87 -3.96 -5.72 26.07
N SER A 88 -5.28 -5.61 26.22
CA SER A 88 -6.18 -5.37 25.10
C SER A 88 -5.89 -3.98 24.51
N LYS A 89 -5.24 -3.93 23.36
CA LYS A 89 -5.10 -2.69 22.57
C LYS A 89 -6.49 -2.19 22.18
N GLU A 90 -6.75 -0.91 22.42
CA GLU A 90 -7.99 -0.16 22.14
C GLU A 90 -8.36 -0.07 20.64
N THR A 91 -7.56 -0.65 19.74
CA THR A 91 -7.68 -0.53 18.28
C THR A 91 -8.98 -1.13 17.72
N ALA A 92 -9.57 -2.13 18.38
CA ALA A 92 -10.75 -2.84 17.88
C ALA A 92 -12.02 -1.97 17.85
N THR A 93 -12.10 -0.90 18.65
CA THR A 93 -13.28 -0.03 18.71
C THR A 93 -13.27 1.02 17.60
N GLN A 94 -12.10 1.58 17.27
CA GLN A 94 -11.93 2.57 16.19
C GLN A 94 -12.17 1.95 14.81
N GLU A 95 -11.72 0.71 14.57
CA GLU A 95 -11.93 0.01 13.30
C GLU A 95 -13.43 -0.18 12.99
N LYS A 96 -14.26 -0.46 14.00
CA LYS A 96 -15.71 -0.63 13.83
C LYS A 96 -16.43 0.68 13.50
N VAL A 97 -15.98 1.81 14.05
CA VAL A 97 -16.55 3.13 13.74
C VAL A 97 -16.19 3.53 12.31
N ASN A 98 -14.92 3.39 11.93
CA ASN A 98 -14.43 3.73 10.58
C ASN A 98 -15.13 2.89 9.49
N GLN A 99 -15.42 1.61 9.73
CA GLN A 99 -16.16 0.78 8.76
C GLN A 99 -17.61 1.24 8.54
N LYS A 100 -18.27 1.75 9.57
CA LYS A 100 -19.64 2.28 9.44
C LYS A 100 -19.66 3.56 8.62
N GLU A 101 -18.73 4.47 8.87
CA GLU A 101 -18.60 5.72 8.11
C GLU A 101 -18.21 5.46 6.66
N LYS A 102 -17.25 4.56 6.41
CA LYS A 102 -16.93 4.12 5.04
C LYS A 102 -18.15 3.62 4.29
N LYS A 103 -18.97 2.78 4.92
CA LYS A 103 -20.18 2.24 4.31
C LYS A 103 -21.23 3.32 4.04
N ARG A 104 -21.34 4.34 4.91
CA ARG A 104 -22.24 5.47 4.71
C ARG A 104 -21.82 6.30 3.50
N LEU A 105 -20.57 6.75 3.47
CA LEU A 105 -20.01 7.57 2.38
C LEU A 105 -20.06 6.85 1.04
N TYR A 106 -19.72 5.55 1.02
CA TYR A 106 -19.80 4.75 -0.20
C TYR A 106 -21.23 4.68 -0.76
N LYS A 107 -22.23 4.42 0.09
CA LYS A 107 -23.64 4.38 -0.34
C LYS A 107 -24.12 5.72 -0.85
N GLU A 108 -23.72 6.79 -0.17
CA GLU A 108 -24.05 8.15 -0.54
C GLU A 108 -23.46 8.49 -1.91
N ALA A 109 -22.15 8.32 -2.11
CA ALA A 109 -21.51 8.51 -3.42
C ALA A 109 -22.11 7.64 -4.53
N MET A 110 -22.30 6.34 -4.27
CA MET A 110 -22.83 5.39 -5.26
C MET A 110 -24.22 5.80 -5.76
N LEU A 111 -25.06 6.37 -4.90
CA LEU A 111 -26.38 6.86 -5.30
C LEU A 111 -26.29 7.94 -6.40
N TYR A 112 -25.20 8.71 -6.46
CA TYR A 112 -25.00 9.76 -7.47
C TYR A 112 -24.26 9.24 -8.70
N VAL A 113 -23.20 8.43 -8.53
CA VAL A 113 -22.36 7.99 -9.66
C VAL A 113 -22.86 6.73 -10.38
N HIS A 114 -23.93 6.07 -9.92
CA HIS A 114 -24.38 4.81 -10.51
C HIS A 114 -24.71 4.95 -12.01
N PRO A 115 -24.14 4.11 -12.90
CA PRO A 115 -24.29 4.26 -14.35
C PRO A 115 -25.74 4.13 -14.83
N ASP A 116 -26.60 3.43 -14.10
CA ASP A 116 -28.04 3.27 -14.40
C ASP A 116 -28.80 4.61 -14.40
N LYS A 117 -28.32 5.62 -13.65
CA LYS A 117 -28.91 6.97 -13.70
C LYS A 117 -28.68 7.70 -15.02
N PHE A 118 -27.65 7.27 -15.76
CA PHE A 118 -27.23 7.88 -17.02
C PHE A 118 -27.48 6.95 -18.22
N SER A 119 -28.34 5.94 -18.06
CA SER A 119 -28.63 4.95 -19.11
C SER A 119 -29.18 5.55 -20.42
N MET A 120 -29.63 6.81 -20.42
CA MET A 120 -30.10 7.52 -21.62
C MET A 120 -29.03 8.37 -22.31
N GLN A 121 -27.83 8.50 -21.71
CA GLN A 121 -26.74 9.35 -22.20
C GLN A 121 -25.45 8.53 -22.27
N GLU A 122 -25.17 7.94 -23.44
CA GLU A 122 -24.06 7.00 -23.64
C GLU A 122 -22.68 7.55 -23.20
N ASN A 123 -22.40 8.82 -23.49
CA ASN A 123 -21.16 9.49 -23.07
C ASN A 123 -21.08 9.72 -21.54
N GLU A 124 -22.20 9.96 -20.87
CA GLU A 124 -22.25 10.16 -19.41
C GLU A 124 -22.25 8.82 -18.67
N GLN A 125 -22.82 7.78 -19.27
CA GLN A 125 -22.80 6.42 -18.78
C GLN A 125 -21.38 5.83 -18.72
N LEU A 126 -20.56 6.06 -19.74
CA LEU A 126 -19.15 5.63 -19.74
C LEU A 126 -18.37 6.29 -18.59
N LYS A 127 -18.54 7.61 -18.42
CA LYS A 127 -17.92 8.38 -17.32
C LYS A 127 -18.43 7.95 -15.94
N ALA A 128 -19.72 7.63 -15.83
CA ALA A 128 -20.32 7.10 -14.61
C ALA A 128 -19.73 5.73 -14.25
N THR A 129 -19.45 4.91 -15.26
CA THR A 129 -18.80 3.61 -15.09
C THR A 129 -17.36 3.75 -14.61
N GLU A 130 -16.58 4.68 -15.18
CA GLU A 130 -15.21 4.96 -14.75
C GLU A 130 -15.15 5.49 -13.30
N THR A 131 -16.01 6.45 -12.96
CA THR A 131 -16.09 7.02 -11.61
C THR A 131 -16.57 5.99 -10.59
N THR A 132 -17.54 5.14 -10.93
CA THR A 132 -17.99 4.03 -10.08
C THR A 132 -16.89 3.00 -9.86
N THR A 133 -16.10 2.69 -10.88
CA THR A 133 -14.97 1.74 -10.76
C THR A 133 -13.92 2.27 -9.79
N LYS A 134 -13.55 3.56 -9.91
CA LYS A 134 -12.65 4.23 -8.96
C LYS A 134 -13.22 4.26 -7.54
N LEU A 135 -14.53 4.53 -7.37
CA LEU A 135 -15.20 4.49 -6.07
C LEU A 135 -15.10 3.11 -5.40
N ILE A 136 -15.33 2.04 -6.18
CA ILE A 136 -15.23 0.66 -5.71
C ILE A 136 -13.80 0.33 -5.29
N GLU A 137 -12.80 0.76 -6.08
CA GLU A 137 -11.39 0.54 -5.76
C GLU A 137 -10.99 1.21 -4.44
N ILE A 138 -11.36 2.49 -4.24
CA ILE A 138 -11.08 3.24 -3.01
C ILE A 138 -11.81 2.61 -1.82
N TYR A 139 -13.05 2.13 -2.00
CA TYR A 139 -13.77 1.45 -0.91
C TYR A 139 -13.10 0.14 -0.48
N GLN A 140 -12.60 -0.65 -1.44
CA GLN A 140 -11.99 -1.96 -1.16
C GLN A 140 -10.56 -1.84 -0.61
N LYS A 141 -9.75 -0.93 -1.16
CA LYS A 141 -8.31 -0.85 -0.86
C LYS A 141 -7.90 0.37 -0.04
N GLY A 142 -8.69 1.45 -0.08
CA GLY A 142 -8.30 2.75 0.43
C GLY A 142 -8.58 2.99 1.92
N SER A 143 -8.14 4.13 2.44
CA SER A 143 -8.39 4.59 3.82
C SER A 143 -9.76 5.31 3.97
N LEU A 144 -10.20 5.62 5.20
CA LEU A 144 -11.45 6.38 5.40
C LEU A 144 -11.32 7.79 4.82
N GLU A 145 -10.15 8.40 5.03
CA GLU A 145 -9.82 9.75 4.57
C GLU A 145 -9.81 9.86 3.04
N GLU A 146 -9.30 8.83 2.34
CA GLU A 146 -9.35 8.76 0.87
C GLU A 146 -10.78 8.68 0.34
N LEU A 147 -11.66 7.92 1.01
CA LEU A 147 -13.05 7.82 0.61
C LEU A 147 -13.81 9.12 0.88
N GLU A 148 -13.51 9.83 1.97
CA GLU A 148 -14.05 11.16 2.26
C GLU A 148 -13.61 12.20 1.22
N ALA A 149 -12.34 12.17 0.83
CA ALA A 149 -11.80 13.06 -0.18
C ALA A 149 -12.44 12.79 -1.56
N PHE A 150 -12.57 11.51 -1.94
CA PHE A 150 -13.19 11.13 -3.20
C PHE A 150 -14.70 11.39 -3.22
N HIS A 151 -15.38 11.18 -2.10
CA HIS A 151 -16.76 11.61 -1.90
C HIS A 151 -16.87 13.13 -2.15
N ALA A 152 -16.06 13.94 -1.48
CA ALA A 152 -16.07 15.38 -1.69
C ALA A 152 -15.82 15.79 -3.16
N HIS A 153 -14.97 15.05 -3.88
CA HIS A 153 -14.71 15.27 -5.30
C HIS A 153 -15.90 14.93 -6.22
N ILE A 154 -16.64 13.85 -5.92
CA ILE A 154 -17.89 13.52 -6.63
C ILE A 154 -18.93 14.63 -6.42
N PHE A 155 -19.11 15.05 -5.18
CA PHE A 155 -20.12 16.04 -4.81
C PHE A 155 -19.73 17.49 -5.16
N SER A 156 -18.46 17.77 -5.44
CA SER A 156 -18.00 19.10 -5.88
C SER A 156 -18.30 19.38 -7.36
N GLY A 157 -18.94 18.46 -8.08
CA GLY A 157 -19.29 18.64 -9.49
C GLY A 157 -18.08 18.65 -10.45
N ASN A 158 -16.89 18.25 -9.98
CA ASN A 158 -15.67 18.19 -10.78
C ASN A 158 -15.45 16.81 -11.44
N THR A 159 -16.37 15.88 -11.26
CA THR A 159 -16.47 14.70 -12.13
C THR A 159 -16.96 15.14 -13.51
N THR A 160 -16.57 14.43 -14.57
CA THR A 160 -16.92 14.73 -15.98
C THR A 160 -18.42 14.65 -16.33
N ILE A 161 -19.29 14.56 -15.33
CA ILE A 161 -20.76 14.44 -15.36
C ILE A 161 -21.36 15.65 -14.62
N SER A 162 -22.26 16.39 -15.26
CA SER A 162 -22.99 17.50 -14.62
C SER A 162 -24.08 16.96 -13.71
N PHE A 163 -23.87 17.03 -12.40
CA PHE A 163 -24.95 16.82 -11.43
C PHE A 163 -25.75 18.10 -11.24
N ASN A 164 -27.08 17.97 -11.19
CA ASN A 164 -28.00 19.11 -11.14
C ASN A 164 -27.65 20.06 -9.99
N LYS A 165 -27.55 21.34 -10.35
CA LYS A 165 -26.84 22.40 -9.65
C LYS A 165 -27.69 22.94 -8.51
N ASP A 166 -27.35 22.61 -7.27
CA ASP A 166 -27.67 23.40 -6.08
C ASP A 166 -26.89 22.82 -4.91
N ILE A 167 -25.73 23.42 -4.59
CA ILE A 167 -25.11 23.56 -3.26
C ILE A 167 -23.77 24.29 -3.48
N SER A 168 -23.58 25.41 -2.79
CA SER A 168 -22.36 26.20 -2.50
C SER A 168 -21.06 25.96 -3.30
N LEU A 169 -20.86 26.75 -4.37
CA LEU A 169 -19.64 26.80 -5.22
C LEU A 169 -18.33 27.22 -4.51
N ILE A 170 -18.37 27.78 -3.30
CA ILE A 170 -17.18 28.35 -2.62
C ILE A 170 -16.52 27.34 -1.65
N GLU A 171 -17.26 26.38 -1.10
CA GLU A 171 -16.71 25.27 -0.31
C GLU A 171 -16.31 24.04 -1.15
N GLN A 172 -16.70 24.02 -2.43
CA GLN A 172 -16.56 22.87 -3.34
C GLN A 172 -15.22 22.87 -4.11
N THR A 173 -14.74 24.05 -4.51
CA THR A 173 -13.44 24.19 -5.21
C THR A 173 -12.27 23.86 -4.27
N THR A 174 -12.36 24.26 -3.00
CA THR A 174 -11.34 23.98 -1.99
C THR A 174 -11.20 22.48 -1.73
N LYS A 175 -12.31 21.74 -1.66
CA LYS A 175 -12.31 20.28 -1.45
C LYS A 175 -11.77 19.50 -2.67
N SER A 176 -12.12 19.87 -3.90
CA SER A 176 -11.59 19.19 -5.10
C SER A 176 -10.10 19.41 -5.30
N THR A 177 -9.61 20.62 -5.05
CA THR A 177 -8.17 20.91 -5.14
C THR A 177 -7.39 20.19 -4.05
N THR A 178 -7.95 20.02 -2.84
CA THR A 178 -7.29 19.24 -1.77
C THR A 178 -7.09 17.77 -2.13
N TYR A 179 -8.02 17.16 -2.88
CA TYR A 179 -7.86 15.79 -3.36
C TYR A 179 -6.69 15.68 -4.35
N LEU A 180 -6.65 16.56 -5.37
CA LEU A 180 -5.56 16.53 -6.34
C LEU A 180 -4.20 16.80 -5.71
N ILE A 181 -4.12 17.70 -4.72
CA ILE A 181 -2.89 17.95 -3.96
C ILE A 181 -2.46 16.68 -3.22
N LYS A 182 -3.37 16.01 -2.49
CA LYS A 182 -3.07 14.75 -1.80
C LYS A 182 -2.65 13.65 -2.76
N GLU A 183 -3.25 13.60 -3.96
CA GLU A 183 -2.91 12.60 -4.97
C GLU A 183 -1.51 12.86 -5.57
N VAL A 184 -1.15 14.12 -5.83
CA VAL A 184 0.22 14.50 -6.20
C VAL A 184 1.19 14.11 -5.09
N GLU A 185 0.92 14.44 -3.83
CA GLU A 185 1.77 14.06 -2.69
C GLU A 185 1.93 12.53 -2.58
N ARG A 186 0.86 11.77 -2.80
CA ARG A 186 0.88 10.30 -2.81
C ARG A 186 1.77 9.78 -3.92
N LEU A 187 1.64 10.29 -5.14
CA LEU A 187 2.45 9.87 -6.29
C LEU A 187 3.91 10.29 -6.16
N GLU A 188 4.19 11.49 -5.65
CA GLU A 188 5.56 11.93 -5.35
C GLU A 188 6.22 11.05 -4.30
N LYS A 189 5.47 10.59 -3.28
CA LYS A 189 5.97 9.63 -2.31
C LYS A 189 6.28 8.28 -2.95
N VAL A 190 5.39 7.76 -3.80
CA VAL A 190 5.61 6.49 -4.53
C VAL A 190 6.85 6.60 -5.41
N LEU A 191 7.00 7.70 -6.15
CA LEU A 191 8.17 7.96 -6.97
C LEU A 191 9.44 8.03 -6.12
N ASN A 192 9.42 8.74 -4.99
CA ASN A 192 10.55 8.81 -4.07
C ASN A 192 10.91 7.44 -3.45
N ASP A 193 9.92 6.61 -3.12
CA ASP A 193 10.16 5.25 -2.62
C ASP A 193 10.79 4.36 -3.71
N LEU A 194 10.33 4.48 -4.96
CA LEU A 194 10.90 3.78 -6.12
C LEU A 194 12.35 4.22 -6.38
N LEU A 195 12.60 5.53 -6.43
CA LEU A 195 13.95 6.10 -6.62
C LEU A 195 14.87 5.79 -5.42
N GLY A 196 14.29 5.72 -4.22
CA GLY A 196 14.98 5.38 -2.98
C GLY A 196 15.35 3.91 -2.86
N SER A 197 14.64 3.03 -3.58
CA SER A 197 14.87 1.59 -3.60
C SER A 197 16.31 1.26 -3.99
N TYR A 198 16.89 0.27 -3.30
CA TYR A 198 18.27 -0.13 -3.57
C TYR A 198 18.40 -0.79 -4.95
N THR A 199 17.36 -1.49 -5.41
CA THR A 199 17.31 -2.11 -6.74
C THR A 199 17.35 -1.08 -7.85
N TYR A 200 16.66 0.06 -7.69
CA TYR A 200 16.78 1.18 -8.63
C TYR A 200 18.18 1.81 -8.61
N LYS A 201 18.78 2.01 -7.42
CA LYS A 201 20.16 2.52 -7.30
C LYS A 201 21.16 1.63 -8.03
N VAL A 202 21.05 0.31 -7.87
CA VAL A 202 21.90 -0.65 -8.59
C VAL A 202 21.68 -0.52 -10.09
N LEU A 203 20.43 -0.48 -10.56
CA LEU A 203 20.10 -0.34 -11.97
C LEU A 203 20.66 0.97 -12.58
N ALA A 204 20.65 2.07 -11.82
CA ALA A 204 21.09 3.38 -12.28
C ALA A 204 22.62 3.59 -12.18
N THR A 205 23.29 3.00 -11.19
CA THR A 205 24.71 3.31 -10.90
C THR A 205 25.68 2.23 -11.38
N TYR A 206 25.25 0.97 -11.46
CA TYR A 206 26.14 -0.11 -11.87
C TYR A 206 26.30 -0.12 -13.39
N LYS A 207 27.55 -0.20 -13.86
CA LYS A 207 27.85 -0.39 -15.29
C LYS A 207 27.21 -1.68 -15.85
N ASN A 208 27.13 -2.72 -15.02
CA ASN A 208 26.39 -3.93 -15.30
C ASN A 208 25.52 -4.28 -14.08
N PRO A 209 24.21 -3.99 -14.09
CA PRO A 209 23.32 -4.24 -12.96
C PRO A 209 23.28 -5.71 -12.50
N MET A 210 23.57 -6.66 -13.40
CA MET A 210 23.55 -8.09 -13.06
C MET A 210 24.79 -8.54 -12.27
N SER A 211 25.85 -7.75 -12.16
CA SER A 211 26.98 -8.09 -11.27
C SER A 211 26.58 -8.07 -9.79
N PHE A 212 25.53 -7.32 -9.44
CA PHE A 212 24.96 -7.30 -8.09
C PHE A 212 24.47 -8.68 -7.61
N VAL A 213 24.14 -9.59 -8.53
CA VAL A 213 23.77 -10.97 -8.21
C VAL A 213 24.87 -11.69 -7.43
N GLU A 214 26.14 -11.46 -7.77
CA GLU A 214 27.27 -12.12 -7.11
C GLU A 214 27.40 -11.66 -5.66
N GLU A 215 27.18 -10.38 -5.40
CA GLU A 215 27.14 -9.80 -4.05
C GLU A 215 25.99 -10.40 -3.23
N LEU A 216 24.79 -10.51 -3.83
CA LEU A 216 23.63 -11.12 -3.18
C LEU A 216 23.88 -12.60 -2.84
N LYS A 217 24.46 -13.36 -3.77
CA LYS A 217 24.81 -14.77 -3.52
C LYS A 217 25.79 -14.88 -2.36
N ALA A 218 26.88 -14.12 -2.37
CA ALA A 218 27.86 -14.13 -1.30
C ALA A 218 27.25 -13.79 0.07
N TYR A 219 26.34 -12.81 0.12
CA TYR A 219 25.61 -12.46 1.34
C TYR A 219 24.75 -13.62 1.86
N TYR A 220 23.93 -14.23 1.01
CA TYR A 220 23.04 -15.30 1.42
C TYR A 220 23.81 -16.58 1.76
N ASP A 221 24.88 -16.90 1.03
CA ASP A 221 25.73 -18.06 1.31
C ASP A 221 26.37 -17.96 2.71
N ASP A 222 26.91 -16.80 3.10
CA ASP A 222 27.45 -16.58 4.45
C ASP A 222 26.35 -16.69 5.52
N ARG A 223 25.17 -16.11 5.27
CA ARG A 223 24.03 -16.18 6.19
C ARG A 223 23.53 -17.62 6.38
N ILE A 224 23.36 -18.36 5.29
CA ILE A 224 22.97 -19.76 5.28
C ILE A 224 24.03 -20.60 5.99
N PHE A 225 25.32 -20.38 5.71
CA PHE A 225 26.41 -21.07 6.40
C PHE A 225 26.34 -20.89 7.93
N LYS A 226 26.12 -19.66 8.40
CA LYS A 226 25.92 -19.35 9.82
C LYS A 226 24.69 -20.05 10.39
N LEU A 227 23.57 -20.08 9.66
CA LEU A 227 22.34 -20.75 10.09
C LEU A 227 22.49 -22.28 10.11
N ARG A 228 23.11 -22.89 9.10
CA ARG A 228 23.46 -24.32 9.06
C ARG A 228 24.30 -24.70 10.27
N LYS A 229 25.33 -23.91 10.62
CA LYS A 229 26.16 -24.16 11.82
C LYS A 229 25.34 -24.13 13.11
N ARG A 230 24.36 -23.23 13.22
CA ARG A 230 23.48 -23.09 14.40
C ARG A 230 22.41 -24.17 14.50
N THR A 231 21.94 -24.67 13.37
CA THR A 231 20.89 -25.71 13.27
C THR A 231 21.45 -27.12 13.22
N ARG A 232 22.77 -27.28 13.04
CA ARG A 232 23.46 -28.58 13.08
C ARG A 232 23.20 -29.28 14.42
N THR A 233 22.37 -30.30 14.39
CA THR A 233 22.25 -31.25 15.49
C THR A 233 23.47 -32.16 15.47
N LYS A 234 24.25 -32.21 16.55
CA LYS A 234 25.19 -33.31 16.76
C LYS A 234 24.35 -34.59 16.81
N LYS A 235 24.50 -35.48 15.82
CA LYS A 235 24.10 -36.87 15.97
C LYS A 235 24.98 -37.51 17.05
#